data_AF-A0A9E2PN94-F1
#
_entry.id   AF-A0A9E2PN94-F1
#
_cell.length_a   1.000
_cell.length_b   1.000
_cell.length_c   1.000
_cell.angle_alpha   90.00
_cell.angle_beta   90.00
_cell.angle_gamma   90.00
#
_symmetry.space_group_name_H-M   'P 1'
#
loop_
_entity.id
_entity.type
_entity.pdbx_description
1 polymer ?
#
loop_
_entity_poly.entity_id
_entity_poly.type
_entity_poly.pdbx_seq_one_letter_code
_entity_poly.pdbx_strand_id
1 'polypeptide(L)'
;LERVRQRLLELAEEVGGRLRKSGKLAGTAQIKLRFGDFSTITRQTTFPEALNSDRKLIACALALFERERVKRAIRLVGFGVSNLVAQDQAVPVQSELFAESSGRVQDGRNKNIDQAVDALRHSFGSDAIKRGKWAKD
;
A
#
# COMPACT_ATOMS: atom_id res chain seq x y z
N LEU A 1 7.48 1.12 -18.57
CA LEU A 1 7.22 1.50 -17.15
C LEU A 1 6.05 0.72 -16.53
N GLU A 2 5.14 0.15 -17.33
CA GLU A 2 4.01 -0.64 -16.81
C GLU A 2 4.39 -1.78 -15.87
N ARG A 3 5.45 -2.53 -16.19
CA ARG A 3 5.99 -3.58 -15.30
C ARG A 3 6.38 -3.02 -13.93
N VAL A 4 6.84 -1.77 -13.84
CA VAL A 4 7.24 -1.14 -12.56
C VAL A 4 6.00 -0.85 -11.72
N ARG A 5 4.92 -0.34 -12.35
CA ARG A 5 3.64 -0.11 -11.67
C ARG A 5 3.06 -1.41 -11.12
N GLN A 6 3.09 -2.47 -11.91
CA GLN A 6 2.67 -3.80 -11.47
C GLN A 6 3.50 -4.29 -10.28
N ARG A 7 4.83 -4.15 -10.33
CA ARG A 7 5.68 -4.55 -9.19
C ARG A 7 5.45 -3.69 -7.95
N LEU A 8 5.17 -2.39 -8.09
CA LEU A 8 4.79 -1.54 -6.96
C LEU A 8 3.46 -1.97 -6.33
N LEU A 9 2.49 -2.36 -7.15
CA LEU A 9 1.21 -2.89 -6.67
C LEU A 9 1.44 -4.15 -5.82
N GLU A 10 2.18 -5.13 -6.37
CA GLU A 10 2.50 -6.38 -5.68
C GLU A 10 3.25 -6.12 -4.36
N LEU A 11 4.28 -5.27 -4.39
CA LEU A 11 5.06 -4.93 -3.18
C LEU A 11 4.22 -4.20 -2.13
N ALA A 12 3.33 -3.29 -2.53
CA ALA A 12 2.46 -2.57 -1.59
C ALA A 12 1.45 -3.50 -0.92
N GLU A 13 0.90 -4.45 -1.66
CA GLU A 13 -0.02 -5.46 -1.15
C GLU A 13 0.68 -6.44 -0.18
N GLU A 14 1.88 -6.92 -0.53
CA GLU A 14 2.68 -7.75 0.37
C GLU A 14 3.03 -7.02 1.68
N VAL A 15 3.34 -5.73 1.60
CA VAL A 15 3.63 -4.90 2.78
C VAL A 15 2.37 -4.71 3.62
N GLY A 16 1.21 -4.45 2.99
CA GLY A 16 -0.07 -4.33 3.68
C GLY A 16 -0.48 -5.61 4.42
N GLY A 17 -0.37 -6.77 3.76
CA GLY A 17 -0.60 -8.07 4.40
C GLY A 17 0.37 -8.34 5.55
N ARG A 18 1.65 -7.97 5.42
CA ARG A 18 2.64 -8.07 6.51
C ARG A 18 2.30 -7.18 7.69
N LEU A 19 1.87 -5.94 7.45
CA LEU A 19 1.40 -5.02 8.49
C LEU A 19 0.24 -5.63 9.27
N ARG A 20 -0.80 -6.10 8.56
CA ARG A 20 -1.97 -6.74 9.17
C ARG A 20 -1.61 -7.99 9.96
N LYS A 21 -0.79 -8.88 9.40
CA LYS A 21 -0.30 -10.08 10.10
C LYS A 21 0.45 -9.75 11.40
N SER A 22 1.16 -8.62 11.43
CA SER A 22 1.90 -8.16 12.60
C SER A 22 1.09 -7.27 13.57
N GLY A 23 -0.19 -7.00 13.27
CA GLY A 23 -1.01 -6.09 14.08
C GLY A 23 -0.53 -4.64 14.07
N LYS A 24 0.09 -4.18 12.97
CA LYS A 24 0.68 -2.85 12.85
C LYS A 24 0.00 -2.00 11.79
N LEU A 25 0.12 -0.69 11.97
CA LEU A 25 -0.23 0.36 11.00
C LEU A 25 1.03 1.12 10.60
N ALA A 26 1.07 1.64 9.38
CA ALA A 26 2.18 2.45 8.87
C ALA A 26 1.81 3.94 8.84
N GLY A 27 2.65 4.78 9.43
CA GLY A 27 2.52 6.24 9.35
C GLY A 27 3.17 6.85 8.11
N THR A 28 4.15 6.17 7.50
CA THR A 28 4.86 6.68 6.33
C THR A 28 5.05 5.57 5.30
N ALA A 29 4.90 5.91 4.03
CA ALA A 29 5.19 5.02 2.90
C ALA A 29 6.25 5.64 1.99
N GLN A 30 7.07 4.79 1.39
CA GLN A 30 8.18 5.20 0.53
C GLN A 30 8.39 4.26 -0.67
N ILE A 31 8.86 4.83 -1.77
CA ILE A 31 9.42 4.08 -2.89
C ILE A 31 10.92 4.31 -2.98
N LYS A 32 11.63 3.29 -3.47
CA LYS A 32 13.07 3.34 -3.79
C LYS A 32 13.27 2.90 -5.22
N LEU A 33 13.90 3.76 -6.03
CA LEU A 33 14.23 3.46 -7.43
C LEU A 33 15.74 3.52 -7.60
N ARG A 34 16.36 2.40 -8.00
CA ARG A 34 17.78 2.33 -8.34
C ARG A 34 17.96 2.18 -9.84
N PHE A 35 18.94 2.88 -10.40
CA PHE A 35 19.18 2.92 -11.85
C PHE A 35 20.43 2.12 -12.24
N GLY A 36 20.71 2.05 -13.54
CA GLY A 36 21.84 1.29 -14.11
C GLY A 36 23.22 1.78 -13.66
N ASP A 37 23.33 3.09 -13.40
CA ASP A 37 24.51 3.76 -12.82
C ASP A 37 24.62 3.58 -11.29
N PHE A 38 23.78 2.73 -10.71
CA PHE A 38 23.64 2.48 -9.27
C PHE A 38 23.21 3.68 -8.42
N SER A 39 22.91 4.84 -9.02
CA SER A 39 22.27 5.95 -8.33
C SER A 39 20.88 5.54 -7.84
N THR A 40 20.46 6.10 -6.71
CA THR A 40 19.19 5.77 -6.06
C THR A 40 18.41 7.04 -5.74
N ILE A 41 17.12 7.03 -6.06
CA ILE A 41 16.17 8.03 -5.55
C ILE A 41 15.17 7.36 -4.62
N THR A 42 14.84 8.07 -3.54
CA THR A 42 13.79 7.69 -2.60
C THR A 42 12.77 8.81 -2.54
N ARG A 43 11.49 8.45 -2.51
CA ARG A 43 10.39 9.37 -2.25
C ARG A 43 9.47 8.77 -1.21
N GLN A 44 9.00 9.61 -0.31
CA GLN A 44 8.15 9.20 0.79
C GLN A 44 7.03 10.20 1.01
N THR A 45 5.96 9.74 1.64
CA THR A 45 4.90 10.59 2.18
C THR A 45 4.48 10.03 3.52
N THR A 46 4.20 10.94 4.44
CA THR A 46 3.59 10.62 5.74
C THR A 46 2.09 10.77 5.62
N PHE A 47 1.36 9.82 6.19
CA PHE A 47 -0.09 9.85 6.25
C PHE A 47 -0.54 10.66 7.46
N PRO A 48 -1.67 11.40 7.35
CA PRO A 48 -2.30 12.03 8.51
C PRO A 48 -2.68 11.00 9.59
N GLU A 49 -3.09 9.81 9.15
CA GLU A 49 -3.47 8.69 10.00
C GLU A 49 -2.73 7.42 9.58
N ALA A 50 -2.19 6.69 10.54
CA ALA A 50 -1.52 5.43 10.27
C ALA A 50 -2.50 4.39 9.71
N LEU A 51 -2.08 3.64 8.69
CA LEU A 51 -2.96 2.74 7.95
C LEU A 51 -2.25 1.45 7.52
N ASN A 52 -3.04 0.42 7.20
CA ASN A 52 -2.58 -0.84 6.63
C ASN A 52 -3.46 -1.34 5.47
N SER A 53 -4.26 -0.44 4.87
CA SER A 53 -5.12 -0.79 3.73
C SER A 53 -4.32 -0.90 2.44
N ASP A 54 -4.51 -2.00 1.72
CA ASP A 54 -3.79 -2.26 0.46
C ASP A 54 -4.13 -1.18 -0.57
N ARG A 55 -5.40 -0.80 -0.66
CA ARG A 55 -5.86 0.26 -1.57
C ARG A 55 -5.12 1.58 -1.34
N LYS A 56 -5.02 2.03 -0.08
CA LYS A 56 -4.37 3.30 0.28
C LYS A 56 -2.85 3.22 0.05
N LEU A 57 -2.22 2.10 0.39
CA LEU A 57 -0.79 1.86 0.15
C LEU A 57 -0.44 1.80 -1.36
N ILE A 58 -1.22 1.09 -2.16
CA ILE A 58 -1.05 1.00 -3.63
C ILE A 58 -1.21 2.37 -4.27
N ALA A 59 -2.27 3.11 -3.93
CA ALA A 59 -2.49 4.46 -4.44
C ALA A 59 -1.31 5.38 -4.10
N CYS A 60 -0.79 5.29 -2.87
CA CYS A 60 0.38 6.04 -2.45
C CYS A 60 1.64 5.65 -3.25
N ALA A 61 1.90 4.35 -3.43
CA ALA A 61 3.07 3.87 -4.17
C ALA A 61 3.08 4.38 -5.61
N LEU A 62 1.93 4.33 -6.29
CA LEU A 62 1.77 4.84 -7.66
C LEU A 62 1.92 6.37 -7.69
N ALA A 63 1.30 7.10 -6.76
CA ALA A 63 1.42 8.56 -6.70
C ALA A 63 2.87 9.03 -6.50
N LEU A 64 3.63 8.36 -5.63
CA LEU A 64 5.06 8.66 -5.43
C LEU A 64 5.87 8.36 -6.70
N PHE A 65 5.51 7.32 -7.45
CA PHE A 65 6.19 6.95 -8.69
C PHE A 65 5.92 7.94 -9.82
N GLU A 66 4.66 8.37 -10.01
CA GLU A 66 4.28 9.32 -11.06
C GLU A 66 4.93 10.70 -10.88
N ARG A 67 5.14 11.14 -9.63
CA ARG A 67 5.82 12.42 -9.32
C ARG A 67 7.23 12.50 -9.88
N GLU A 68 7.94 11.38 -9.97
CA GLU A 68 9.32 11.37 -10.45
C GLU A 68 9.45 11.42 -11.97
N ARG A 69 8.35 11.22 -12.73
CA ARG A 69 8.32 11.25 -14.20
C ARG A 69 9.50 10.51 -14.84
N VAL A 70 9.78 9.30 -14.33
CA VAL A 70 11.01 8.56 -14.66
C VAL A 70 11.07 8.23 -16.16
N LYS A 71 12.14 8.67 -16.84
CA LYS A 71 12.36 8.42 -18.28
C LYS A 71 13.50 7.43 -18.57
N ARG A 72 14.21 6.94 -17.54
CA ARG A 72 15.37 6.04 -17.69
C ARG A 72 15.12 4.66 -17.09
N ALA A 73 15.91 3.67 -17.52
CA ALA A 73 15.76 2.28 -17.09
C ALA A 73 16.00 2.10 -15.58
N ILE A 74 15.11 1.37 -14.92
CA ILE A 74 15.16 1.08 -13.48
C ILE A 74 15.73 -0.33 -13.29
N ARG A 75 16.78 -0.43 -12.48
CA ARG A 75 17.43 -1.69 -12.08
C ARG A 75 16.72 -2.36 -10.91
N LEU A 76 16.20 -1.56 -9.97
CA LEU A 76 15.46 -2.04 -8.81
C LEU A 76 14.33 -1.06 -8.46
N VAL A 77 13.16 -1.61 -8.16
CA VAL A 77 12.05 -0.89 -7.52
C VAL A 77 11.76 -1.54 -6.18
N GLY A 78 11.61 -0.72 -5.15
CA GLY A 78 11.22 -1.13 -3.81
C GLY A 78 10.09 -0.26 -3.28
N PHE A 79 9.23 -0.86 -2.47
CA PHE A 79 8.24 -0.17 -1.66
C PHE A 79 8.46 -0.54 -0.19
N GLY A 80 8.30 0.41 0.70
CA GLY A 80 8.48 0.19 2.12
C GLY A 80 7.66 1.17 2.96
N VAL A 81 7.57 0.87 4.24
CA VAL A 81 6.85 1.66 5.22
C VAL A 81 7.71 1.90 6.46
N SER A 82 7.43 2.99 7.16
CA SER A 82 8.07 3.37 8.43
C SER A 82 7.04 4.03 9.35
N ASN A 83 7.48 4.46 10.54
CA ASN A 83 6.62 5.01 11.60
C ASN A 83 5.49 4.03 11.94
N LEU A 84 5.88 2.80 12.30
CA LEU A 84 4.94 1.73 12.59
C LEU A 84 4.37 1.89 13.99
N VAL A 85 3.05 1.85 14.11
CA VAL A 85 2.35 1.86 15.39
C VAL A 85 1.56 0.56 15.56
N ALA A 86 1.41 0.10 16.80
CA ALA A 86 0.58 -1.05 17.09
C ALA A 86 -0.90 -0.65 16.88
N GLN A 87 -1.68 -1.53 16.23
CA GLN A 87 -3.06 -1.23 15.85
C GLN A 87 -3.99 -1.05 17.06
N ASP A 88 -3.70 -1.72 18.17
CA ASP A 88 -4.39 -1.62 19.45
C ASP A 88 -4.05 -0.33 20.23
N GLN A 89 -2.87 0.25 20.00
CA GLN A 89 -2.41 1.51 20.58
C GLN A 89 -2.75 2.74 19.71
N ALA A 90 -3.17 2.51 18.47
CA ALA A 90 -3.60 3.58 17.59
C ALA A 90 -4.86 4.23 18.19
N VAL A 91 -4.80 5.55 18.42
CA VAL A 91 -5.92 6.31 18.98
C VAL A 91 -7.19 5.98 18.19
N PRO A 92 -8.27 5.50 18.84
CA PRO A 92 -9.50 5.19 18.12
C PRO A 92 -9.96 6.45 17.42
N VAL A 93 -9.93 6.41 16.08
CA VAL A 93 -10.42 7.51 15.24
C VAL A 93 -11.90 7.65 15.58
N GLN A 94 -12.24 8.73 16.29
CA GLN A 94 -13.61 9.14 16.46
C GLN A 94 -14.11 9.49 15.06
N SER A 95 -14.79 8.53 14.44
CA SER A 95 -15.36 8.71 13.11
C SER A 95 -16.36 9.85 13.23
N GLU A 96 -16.11 10.98 12.53
CA GLU A 96 -17.01 12.13 12.53
C GLU A 96 -18.44 11.66 12.30
N LEU A 97 -19.35 11.99 13.21
CA LEU A 97 -20.75 11.52 13.21
C LEU A 97 -21.46 11.78 11.86
N PHE A 98 -20.96 12.75 11.09
CA PHE A 98 -21.48 13.22 9.81
C PHE A 98 -20.56 12.98 8.60
N ALA A 99 -19.44 12.24 8.74
CA ALA A 99 -18.69 11.80 7.57
C ALA A 99 -19.64 10.99 6.69
N GLU A 100 -19.87 11.47 5.46
CA GLU A 100 -20.91 10.95 4.57
C GLU A 100 -20.97 9.42 4.62
N SER A 101 -22.17 8.88 4.81
CA SER A 101 -22.45 7.46 4.99
C SER A 101 -21.78 6.57 3.91
N SER A 102 -21.49 7.13 2.74
CA SER A 102 -20.72 6.55 1.64
C SER A 102 -19.28 6.17 2.00
N GLY A 103 -18.53 7.03 2.71
CA GLY A 103 -17.12 6.82 3.05
C GLY A 103 -16.89 5.69 4.05
N ARG A 104 -17.75 5.59 5.08
CA ARG A 104 -17.67 4.55 6.11
C ARG A 104 -17.95 3.16 5.56
N VAL A 105 -18.98 3.04 4.72
CA VAL A 105 -19.34 1.76 4.07
C VAL A 105 -18.22 1.30 3.14
N GLN A 106 -17.57 2.23 2.44
CA GLN A 106 -16.46 1.94 1.53
C GLN A 106 -15.22 1.43 2.29
N ASP A 107 -14.83 2.06 3.40
CA ASP A 107 -13.66 1.64 4.19
C ASP A 107 -13.90 0.30 4.90
N GLY A 108 -15.11 0.05 5.41
CA GLY A 108 -15.50 -1.27 5.94
C GLY A 108 -15.44 -2.37 4.89
N ARG A 109 -15.98 -2.13 3.68
CA ARG A 109 -15.87 -3.07 2.55
C ARG A 109 -14.41 -3.34 2.17
N ASN A 110 -13.58 -2.30 2.07
CA ASN A 110 -12.17 -2.46 1.70
C ASN A 110 -11.42 -3.31 2.74
N LYS A 111 -11.66 -3.09 4.04
CA LYS A 111 -11.08 -3.92 5.12
C LYS A 111 -11.46 -5.39 4.99
N ASN A 112 -12.73 -5.69 4.73
CA ASN A 112 -13.19 -7.07 4.55
C ASN A 112 -12.53 -7.74 3.33
N ILE A 113 -12.32 -7.00 2.24
CA ILE A 113 -11.63 -7.51 1.05
C ILE A 113 -10.17 -7.82 1.38
N ASP A 114 -9.47 -6.88 2.03
CA ASP A 114 -8.06 -7.05 2.38
C ASP A 114 -7.88 -8.27 3.32
N GLN A 115 -8.77 -8.46 4.30
CA GLN A 115 -8.78 -9.65 5.17
C GLN A 115 -9.09 -10.96 4.42
N ALA A 116 -10.03 -10.94 3.46
CA ALA A 116 -10.36 -12.12 2.66
C ALA A 116 -9.18 -12.55 1.78
N VAL A 117 -8.50 -11.57 1.17
CA VAL A 117 -7.27 -11.82 0.39
C VAL A 117 -6.19 -12.43 1.27
N ASP A 118 -5.99 -11.89 2.48
CA ASP A 118 -5.01 -12.43 3.42
C ASP A 118 -5.34 -13.87 3.84
N ALA A 119 -6.60 -14.17 4.13
CA ALA A 119 -7.04 -15.51 4.53
C ALA A 119 -6.81 -16.55 3.44
N LEU A 120 -7.07 -16.18 2.17
CA LEU A 120 -6.78 -17.02 1.02
C LEU A 120 -5.27 -17.26 0.88
N ARG A 121 -4.45 -16.21 1.01
CA ARG A 121 -2.99 -16.33 0.94
C ARG A 121 -2.40 -17.16 2.07
N HIS A 122 -3.00 -17.08 3.26
CA HIS A 122 -2.59 -17.91 4.39
C HIS A 122 -2.84 -19.39 4.13
N SER A 123 -3.99 -19.72 3.52
CA SER A 123 -4.41 -21.10 3.30
C SER A 123 -3.77 -21.75 2.07
N PHE A 124 -3.55 -20.97 1.00
CA PHE A 124 -3.17 -21.48 -0.32
C PHE A 124 -1.84 -20.93 -0.84
N GLY A 125 -1.14 -20.11 -0.05
CA GLY A 125 0.13 -19.50 -0.42
C GLY A 125 -0.02 -18.15 -1.14
N SER A 126 1.11 -17.44 -1.31
CA SER A 126 1.14 -16.06 -1.81
C SER A 126 0.66 -15.90 -3.25
N ASP A 127 0.79 -16.93 -4.09
CA ASP A 127 0.35 -16.92 -5.49
C ASP A 127 -1.12 -17.30 -5.68
N ALA A 128 -1.83 -17.67 -4.61
CA ALA A 128 -3.22 -18.12 -4.69
C ALA A 128 -4.20 -17.07 -5.20
N ILE A 129 -3.92 -15.78 -4.92
CA ILE A 129 -4.75 -14.67 -5.39
C ILE A 129 -3.89 -13.44 -5.72
N LYS A 130 -4.16 -12.87 -6.90
CA LYS A 130 -3.58 -11.61 -7.37
C LYS A 130 -4.71 -10.62 -7.60
N ARG A 131 -4.58 -9.42 -7.02
CA ARG A 131 -5.59 -8.37 -7.21
C ARG A 131 -5.58 -7.94 -8.68
N GLY A 132 -6.74 -8.01 -9.33
CA GLY A 132 -6.90 -7.57 -10.72
C GLY A 132 -6.65 -6.07 -10.89
N LYS A 133 -6.21 -5.65 -12.07
CA LYS A 133 -6.05 -4.22 -12.38
C LYS A 133 -7.42 -3.54 -12.34
N TRP A 134 -7.54 -2.45 -11.56
CA TRP A 134 -8.58 -1.46 -11.83
C TRP A 134 -8.17 -0.67 -13.06
N ALA A 135 -8.46 -1.20 -14.25
CA ALA A 135 -8.58 -0.36 -15.42
C ALA A 135 -9.87 0.45 -15.23
N LYS A 136 -9.74 1.74 -14.91
CA LYS A 136 -10.69 2.71 -15.44
C LYS A 136 -10.09 3.13 -16.78
N ASP A 137 -10.84 2.88 -17.83
CA ASP A 137 -10.65 3.51 -19.15
C ASP A 137 -10.59 5.03 -19.03
#